data_AF-A0A2N2MUL8-F1
#
_entry.id   AF-A0A2N2MUL8-F1
#
_cell.length_a   1.000
_cell.length_b   1.000
_cell.length_c   1.000
_cell.angle_alpha   90.00
_cell.angle_beta   90.00
_cell.angle_gamma   90.00
#
_symmetry.space_group_name_H-M   'P 1'
#
loop_
_entity.id
_entity.type
_entity.pdbx_description
1 polymer ?
#
loop_
_entity_poly.entity_id
_entity_poly.type
_entity_poly.pdbx_seq_one_letter_code
_entity_poly.pdbx_strand_id
1 'polypeptide(L)' 'MIHLELDEEETALLQQTLEDCLSDLRVEISDTHNLDYKEMLKSKKVLLIKIQEALIHSKLEPVN' A
#
# COMPACT_ATOMS: atom_id res chain seq x y z
N MET A 1 -5.39 17.20 -0.90
CA MET A 1 -5.73 15.82 -1.35
C MET A 1 -5.06 15.59 -2.69
N ILE A 2 -4.73 14.35 -3.00
CA ILE A 2 -4.14 13.94 -4.27
C ILE A 2 -5.21 13.13 -5.00
N HIS A 3 -5.35 13.34 -6.32
CA HIS A 3 -6.22 12.56 -7.20
C HIS A 3 -5.34 11.83 -8.21
N LEU A 4 -5.65 10.56 -8.48
CA LEU A 4 -4.98 9.73 -9.47
C LEU A 4 -6.05 9.23 -10.44
N GLU A 5 -5.85 9.50 -11.73
CA GLU A 5 -6.63 8.91 -12.82
C GLU A 5 -5.90 7.62 -13.21
N LEU A 6 -6.54 6.48 -12.98
CA LEU A 6 -6.01 5.16 -13.30
C LEU A 6 -7.06 4.39 -14.10
N ASP A 7 -6.66 3.75 -15.18
CA ASP A 7 -7.52 2.78 -15.85
C ASP A 7 -7.56 1.43 -15.10
N GLU A 8 -8.28 0.44 -15.63
CA GLU A 8 -8.43 -0.87 -14.99
C GLU A 8 -7.09 -1.64 -14.89
N GLU A 9 -6.23 -1.51 -15.90
CA GLU A 9 -4.92 -2.16 -15.95
C GLU A 9 -3.97 -1.51 -14.94
N GLU A 10 -3.90 -0.19 -14.93
CA GLU A 10 -3.11 0.60 -13.99
C GLU A 10 -3.58 0.36 -12.54
N THR A 11 -4.89 0.24 -12.33
CA THR A 11 -5.46 -0.07 -11.03
C THR A 11 -5.08 -1.47 -10.56
N ALA A 12 -5.15 -2.47 -11.45
CA ALA A 12 -4.74 -3.83 -11.14
C ALA A 12 -3.24 -3.92 -10.86
N LEU A 13 -2.43 -3.24 -11.66
CA LEU A 13 -0.98 -3.16 -11.49
C LEU A 13 -0.60 -2.49 -10.16
N LEU A 14 -1.25 -1.38 -9.81
CA LEU A 14 -1.04 -0.69 -8.55
C LEU A 14 -1.42 -1.59 -7.37
N GLN A 15 -2.54 -2.31 -7.47
CA GLN A 15 -2.96 -3.25 -6.43
C GLN A 15 -1.92 -4.35 -6.22
N GLN A 16 -1.44 -5.00 -7.29
CA GLN A 16 -0.39 -6.02 -7.20
C GLN A 16 0.90 -5.45 -6.61
N THR A 17 1.31 -4.26 -7.05
CA THR A 17 2.52 -3.59 -6.56
C THR A 17 2.44 -3.32 -5.06
N LEU A 18 1.28 -2.87 -4.56
CA LEU A 18 1.05 -2.67 -3.12
C LEU A 18 1.11 -3.98 -2.34
N GLU A 19 0.53 -5.06 -2.86
CA GLU A 19 0.57 -6.38 -2.25
C GLU A 19 2.00 -6.94 -2.14
N ASP A 20 2.79 -6.82 -3.21
CA ASP A 20 4.20 -7.23 -3.23
C ASP A 20 5.01 -6.43 -2.21
N CYS A 21 4.89 -5.10 -2.23
CA CYS A 21 5.58 -4.22 -1.29
C CYS A 21 5.21 -4.52 0.18
N LEU A 22 3.93 -4.80 0.46
CA LEU A 22 3.47 -5.15 1.81
C LEU A 22 3.99 -6.52 2.26
N SER A 23 4.11 -7.48 1.33
CA SER A 23 4.69 -8.79 1.60
C SER A 23 6.18 -8.68 1.95
N ASP A 24 6.93 -7.93 1.15
CA ASP A 24 8.37 -7.71 1.36
C ASP A 24 8.63 -6.97 2.68
N LEU A 25 7.88 -5.89 2.94
CA LEU A 25 7.98 -5.16 4.21
C LEU A 25 7.69 -6.05 5.43
N ARG A 26 6.76 -7.01 5.32
CA ARG A 26 6.48 -7.94 6.43
C ARG A 26 7.71 -8.79 6.76
N VAL A 27 8.41 -9.28 5.74
CA VAL A 27 9.65 -10.05 5.92
C VAL A 27 10.73 -9.15 6.50
N GLU A 28 10.96 -7.98 5.90
CA GLU A 28 12.01 -7.06 6.34
C GLU A 28 11.82 -6.57 7.79
N ILE A 29 10.58 -6.26 8.20
CA ILE A 29 10.26 -5.90 9.59
C ILE A 29 10.59 -7.04 10.54
N SER A 30 10.30 -8.28 10.14
CA SER A 30 10.54 -9.46 10.97
C SER A 30 12.04 -9.68 11.19
N ASP A 31 12.84 -9.51 10.13
CA ASP A 31 14.29 -9.75 10.14
C ASP A 31 15.11 -8.56 10.67
N THR A 32 14.50 -7.39 10.78
CA THR A 32 15.14 -6.18 11.31
C THR A 32 15.24 -6.20 12.84
N HIS A 33 16.47 -6.06 13.33
CA HIS A 33 16.80 -5.94 14.75
C HIS A 33 17.08 -4.50 15.21
N ASN A 34 17.45 -3.60 14.28
CA ASN A 34 17.60 -2.17 14.59
C ASN A 34 16.21 -1.55 14.82
N LEU A 35 15.95 -1.09 16.05
CA LEU A 35 14.63 -0.60 16.46
C LEU A 35 14.19 0.63 15.66
N ASP A 36 15.06 1.62 15.46
CA ASP A 36 14.72 2.84 14.74
C ASP A 36 14.40 2.55 13.27
N TYR A 37 15.18 1.67 12.65
CA TYR A 37 14.91 1.21 11.28
C TYR A 37 13.58 0.44 11.21
N LYS A 38 13.30 -0.42 12.20
CA LYS A 38 12.05 -1.19 12.28
C LYS A 38 10.82 -0.28 12.40
N GLU A 39 10.90 0.80 13.17
CA GLU A 39 9.81 1.78 13.28
C GLU A 39 9.59 2.56 11.98
N MET A 40 10.67 2.89 11.27
CA MET A 40 10.56 3.46 9.92
C MET A 40 9.85 2.49 8.95
N LEU A 41 10.19 1.20 8.96
CA LEU A 41 9.53 0.19 8.12
C LEU A 41 8.05 0.04 8.46
N LYS A 42 7.69 0.02 9.75
CA LYS A 42 6.28 0.01 10.20
C LYS A 42 5.52 1.24 9.70
N SER A 43 6.14 2.41 9.73
CA SER A 43 5.54 3.65 9.22
C SER A 43 5.25 3.58 7.72
N LYS A 44 6.19 3.01 6.93
CA LYS A 44 5.97 2.73 5.50
C LYS A 44 4.79 1.77 5.29
N LYS A 45 4.72 0.68 6.06
CA LYS A 45 3.61 -0.28 6.00
C LYS A 45 2.25 0.40 6.24
N VAL A 46 2.17 1.26 7.26
CA VAL A 46 0.93 2.01 7.56
C VAL A 46 0.51 2.90 6.39
N LEU A 47 1.47 3.58 5.75
CA LEU A 47 1.19 4.40 4.58
C LEU A 47 0.66 3.56 3.41
N LEU A 48 1.29 2.42 3.09
CA LEU A 48 0.87 1.57 1.98
C LEU A 48 -0.52 0.95 2.22
N ILE A 49 -0.84 0.56 3.46
CA ILE A 49 -2.19 0.09 3.83
C ILE A 49 -3.23 1.18 3.57
N LYS A 50 -2.95 2.44 3.96
CA LYS A 50 -3.87 3.56 3.69
C LYS A 50 -4.12 3.77 2.19
N ILE A 51 -3.09 3.60 1.37
CA ILE A 51 -3.23 3.72 -0.10
C ILE A 51 -4.07 2.56 -0.65
N GLN A 52 -3.81 1.32 -0.18
CA GLN A 52 -4.57 0.14 -0.58
C GLN A 52 -6.05 0.25 -0.18
N GLU A 53 -6.33 0.70 1.04
CA GLU A 53 -7.70 0.96 1.51
C GLU A 53 -8.39 2.02 0.64
N ALA A 54 -7.72 3.13 0.34
CA ALA A 54 -8.27 4.16 -0.53
C ALA A 54 -8.60 3.63 -1.94
N LEU A 55 -7.75 2.75 -2.49
CA LEU A 55 -7.97 2.11 -3.79
C LEU A 55 -9.15 1.13 -3.78
N ILE A 56 -9.36 0.43 -2.67
CA ILE A 56 -10.52 -0.48 -2.50
C ILE A 56 -11.81 0.34 -2.36
N HIS A 57 -11.78 1.41 -1.56
CA HIS A 57 -12.94 2.26 -1.36
C HIS A 57 -13.34 3.03 -2.63
N SER A 58 -12.39 3.44 -3.48
CA SER A 58 -12.70 4.09 -4.75
C SER A 58 -13.43 3.18 -5.74
N LYS A 59 -13.30 1.85 -5.62
CA LYS A 59 -14.07 0.88 -6.41
C LYS A 59 -15.49 0.63 -5.88
N LEU A 60 -15.81 1.06 -4.64
CA LEU A 60 -17.10 0.83 -3.99
C LEU A 60 -18.06 2.02 -4.08
N GLU A 61 -17.58 3.20 -4.49
CA GLU A 61 -18.43 4.34 -4.81
C GLU A 61 -19.12 4.06 -6.17
N PRO A 62 -20.45 3.93 -6.24
CA PRO A 62 -21.13 3.74 -7.51
C PRO A 62 -20.86 4.96 -8.40
N VAL A 63 -20.43 4.69 -9.65
CA VAL A 63 -20.42 5.69 -10.71
C VAL A 63 -21.86 6.16 -10.90
N ASN A 64 -22.16 7.38 -10.45
CA ASN A 64 -23.43 8.06 -10.65
C ASN A 64 -23.68 8.33 -12.13
#